data_AF-A0A375I5A6-F1
#
_entry.id   AF-A0A375I5A6-F1
#
_cell.length_a   1.000
_cell.length_b   1.000
_cell.length_c   1.000
_cell.angle_alpha   90.00
_cell.angle_beta   90.00
_cell.angle_gamma   90.00
#
_symmetry.space_group_name_H-M   'P 1'
#
loop_
_entity.id
_entity.type
_entity.pdbx_description
1 polymer ?
#
loop_
_entity_poly.entity_id
_entity_poly.type
_entity_poly.pdbx_seq_one_letter_code
_entity_poly.pdbx_strand_id
1 'polypeptide(L)'
;MGVALGFSWSQRHDPLHAVLAITLLICGTVTVILGRRPRDAPDGEDRDRQEDTELVHLDRSSLPGEDEADRRRGIDADQVPTLGELVAWIEQNHYLPPTPGGHWVLRRRGQKAALIVCPAGTFTTRLLVPTEQAVAPGSHWSIAHEKQ
;
A
#
# COMPACT_ATOMS: atom_id res chain seq x y z
N MET A 1 33.22 -46.10 -28.43
CA MET A 1 34.15 -45.31 -29.27
C MET A 1 33.82 -43.84 -29.08
N GLY A 2 34.80 -43.04 -28.66
CA GLY A 2 34.65 -41.60 -28.46
C GLY A 2 35.14 -40.78 -29.66
N VAL A 3 35.43 -39.52 -29.34
CA VAL A 3 36.09 -38.44 -30.10
C VAL A 3 35.09 -37.47 -30.75
N ALA A 4 35.23 -36.15 -30.71
CA ALA A 4 35.79 -35.16 -29.79
C ALA A 4 35.40 -33.79 -30.39
N LEU A 5 35.25 -32.79 -29.52
CA LEU A 5 35.10 -31.38 -29.88
C LEU A 5 36.26 -30.87 -30.74
N GLY A 6 35.96 -29.92 -31.63
CA GLY A 6 36.97 -29.23 -32.43
C GLY A 6 36.48 -27.97 -33.14
N PHE A 7 35.75 -27.08 -32.45
CA PHE A 7 35.58 -25.71 -32.94
C PHE A 7 36.73 -24.84 -32.40
N SER A 8 37.84 -24.85 -33.13
CA SER A 8 38.91 -23.88 -32.95
C SER A 8 38.52 -22.56 -33.60
N TRP A 9 38.09 -21.64 -32.75
CA TRP A 9 38.32 -20.20 -32.80
C TRP A 9 39.22 -19.68 -33.95
N SER A 10 38.69 -18.73 -34.73
CA SER A 10 39.50 -17.64 -35.30
C SER A 10 38.86 -16.32 -34.89
N GLN A 11 39.53 -15.65 -33.95
CA GLN A 11 39.21 -14.33 -33.43
C GLN A 11 39.33 -13.28 -34.55
N ARG A 12 38.23 -12.58 -34.82
CA ARG A 12 38.23 -11.12 -34.78
C ARG A 12 37.14 -10.69 -33.81
N HIS A 13 37.48 -10.71 -32.53
CA HIS A 13 36.61 -10.20 -31.47
C HIS A 13 36.73 -8.68 -31.48
N ASP A 14 35.85 -8.01 -32.23
CA ASP A 14 35.58 -6.61 -31.97
C ASP A 14 34.81 -6.52 -30.65
N PRO A 15 35.37 -5.91 -29.59
CA PRO A 15 34.72 -5.85 -28.28
C PRO A 15 33.37 -5.11 -28.35
N LEU A 16 33.20 -4.24 -29.34
CA LEU A 16 31.95 -3.55 -29.64
C LEU A 16 30.83 -4.51 -30.06
N HIS A 17 31.12 -5.57 -30.82
CA HIS A 17 30.11 -6.55 -31.22
C HIS A 17 29.72 -7.48 -30.07
N ALA A 18 30.67 -7.83 -29.20
CA ALA A 18 30.38 -8.60 -28.00
C ALA A 18 29.48 -7.83 -27.02
N VAL A 19 29.76 -6.54 -26.79
CA VAL A 19 28.92 -5.68 -25.93
C VAL A 19 27.53 -5.47 -26.53
N LEU A 20 27.43 -5.23 -27.84
CA LEU A 20 26.14 -5.03 -28.51
C LEU A 20 25.28 -6.29 -28.47
N ALA A 21 25.88 -7.47 -28.71
CA ALA A 21 25.20 -8.75 -28.65
C ALA A 21 24.68 -9.05 -27.23
N ILE A 22 25.50 -8.80 -26.19
CA ILE A 22 25.08 -8.98 -24.79
C ILE A 22 23.94 -8.01 -24.43
N THR A 23 24.04 -6.75 -24.87
CA THR A 23 23.02 -5.73 -24.59
C THR A 23 21.69 -6.07 -25.27
N LEU A 24 21.71 -6.50 -26.53
CA LEU A 24 20.49 -6.95 -27.24
C LEU A 24 19.88 -8.20 -26.62
N LEU A 25 20.71 -9.13 -26.12
CA LEU A 25 20.24 -10.38 -25.51
C LEU A 25 19.62 -10.14 -24.12
N ILE A 26 20.14 -9.20 -23.34
CA ILE A 26 19.54 -8.74 -22.09
C ILE A 26 18.25 -7.94 -22.36
N CYS A 27 18.25 -7.06 -23.37
CA CYS A 27 17.07 -6.26 -23.69
C CYS A 27 15.91 -7.14 -24.20
N GLY A 28 16.21 -8.15 -25.04
CA GLY A 28 15.21 -9.07 -25.57
C GLY A 28 14.64 -10.07 -24.54
N THR A 29 15.39 -10.44 -23.51
CA THR A 29 14.90 -11.35 -22.46
C THR A 29 13.96 -10.65 -21.47
N VAL A 30 14.13 -9.35 -21.24
CA VAL A 30 13.20 -8.56 -20.41
C VAL A 30 11.84 -8.38 -21.08
N THR A 31 11.78 -8.30 -22.42
CA THR A 31 10.50 -8.12 -23.13
C THR A 31 9.66 -9.41 -23.19
N VAL A 32 10.30 -10.58 -23.23
CA VAL A 32 9.60 -11.87 -23.41
C VAL A 32 8.99 -12.39 -22.10
N ILE A 33 9.53 -12.01 -20.94
CA ILE A 33 8.95 -12.40 -19.63
C ILE A 33 7.71 -11.53 -19.30
N LEU A 34 7.58 -10.33 -19.86
CA LEU A 34 6.37 -9.49 -19.71
C LEU A 34 5.22 -9.87 -20.65
N GLY A 35 5.43 -10.75 -21.64
CA GLY A 35 4.50 -10.97 -22.75
C GLY A 35 3.70 -12.28 -22.75
N ARG A 36 3.90 -13.20 -21.80
CA ARG A 36 3.19 -14.50 -21.80
C ARG A 36 2.08 -14.56 -20.75
N ARG A 37 0.90 -14.03 -21.10
CA ARG A 37 -0.39 -14.52 -20.56
C ARG A 37 -0.92 -15.62 -21.48
N PRO A 38 -1.18 -16.85 -20.99
CA PRO A 38 -2.11 -17.76 -21.65
C PRO A 38 -3.53 -17.24 -21.44
N ARG A 39 -4.22 -17.03 -22.56
CA ARG A 39 -5.65 -16.75 -22.65
C ARG A 39 -6.34 -18.10 -22.83
N ASP A 40 -7.33 -18.41 -22.00
CA ASP A 40 -8.63 -19.02 -22.37
C ASP A 40 -9.37 -19.58 -21.14
N ALA A 41 -10.42 -18.86 -20.72
CA ALA A 41 -11.78 -19.37 -20.45
C ALA A 41 -12.60 -18.27 -19.74
N PRO A 42 -13.78 -17.87 -20.27
CA PRO A 42 -14.67 -16.92 -19.64
C PRO A 42 -15.80 -17.65 -18.88
N ASP A 43 -15.93 -17.44 -17.58
CA ASP A 43 -17.23 -17.47 -16.91
C ASP A 43 -17.14 -16.98 -15.46
N GLY A 44 -18.05 -16.07 -15.11
CA GLY A 44 -18.49 -15.81 -13.74
C GLY A 44 -17.56 -15.01 -12.82
N GLU A 45 -17.98 -13.78 -12.53
CA GLU A 45 -17.65 -13.03 -11.30
C GLU A 45 -16.24 -12.42 -11.19
N ASP A 46 -15.99 -11.38 -12.00
CA ASP A 46 -14.94 -10.39 -11.71
C ASP A 46 -15.56 -8.97 -11.71
N ARG A 47 -16.69 -8.82 -10.98
CA ARG A 47 -17.40 -7.53 -10.84
C ARG A 47 -17.02 -6.76 -9.57
N ASP A 48 -16.02 -7.19 -8.81
CA ASP A 48 -15.68 -6.55 -7.52
C ASP A 48 -14.21 -6.07 -7.41
N ARG A 49 -13.48 -5.91 -8.52
CA ARG A 49 -12.04 -5.54 -8.48
C ARG A 49 -11.67 -4.17 -9.02
N GLN A 50 -12.61 -3.22 -9.11
CA GLN A 50 -12.36 -1.93 -9.77
C GLN A 50 -12.56 -0.65 -8.93
N GLU A 51 -12.95 -0.71 -7.65
CA GLU A 51 -13.31 0.53 -6.91
C GLU A 51 -12.35 0.94 -5.77
N ASP A 52 -11.43 0.09 -5.32
CA ASP A 52 -10.65 0.38 -4.10
C ASP A 52 -9.45 1.32 -4.29
N THR A 53 -9.12 1.74 -5.52
CA THR A 53 -8.00 2.70 -5.73
C THR A 53 -8.38 4.10 -5.30
N GLU A 54 -9.68 4.41 -5.28
CA GLU A 54 -10.19 5.73 -4.90
C GLU A 54 -10.42 5.86 -3.40
N LEU A 55 -10.45 4.75 -2.65
CA LEU A 55 -10.71 4.80 -1.22
C LEU A 55 -9.45 5.01 -0.40
N VAL A 56 -9.60 5.77 0.69
CA VAL A 56 -8.65 5.78 1.80
C VAL A 56 -9.05 4.65 2.75
N HIS A 57 -8.11 3.75 3.02
CA HIS A 57 -8.34 2.68 3.99
C HIS A 57 -7.88 3.14 5.36
N LEU A 58 -8.78 3.12 6.34
CA LEU A 58 -8.48 3.36 7.74
C LEU A 58 -8.73 2.07 8.53
N ASP A 59 -7.68 1.56 9.14
CA ASP A 59 -7.74 0.40 10.03
C ASP A 59 -7.53 0.85 11.48
N ARG A 60 -8.45 0.46 12.36
CA ARG A 60 -8.38 0.66 13.80
C ARG A 60 -7.96 -0.65 14.44
N SER A 61 -6.74 -0.69 14.93
CA SER A 61 -6.27 -1.78 15.74
C SER A 61 -6.55 -1.52 17.22
N SER A 62 -7.41 -2.37 17.79
CA SER A 62 -7.41 -2.92 19.16
C SER A 62 -8.27 -2.27 20.27
N LEU A 63 -9.30 -3.04 20.65
CA LEU A 63 -9.68 -3.46 22.02
C LEU A 63 -10.18 -4.93 21.94
N PRO A 64 -10.06 -5.75 23.01
CA PRO A 64 -10.62 -7.10 23.00
C PRO A 64 -12.15 -7.07 22.83
N GLY A 65 -12.68 -7.89 21.91
CA GLY A 65 -14.12 -8.02 21.69
C GLY A 65 -14.70 -7.23 20.52
N GLU A 66 -13.91 -6.39 19.82
CA GLU A 66 -14.34 -5.79 18.55
C GLU A 66 -14.29 -6.82 17.42
N ASP A 67 -15.26 -6.82 16.52
CA ASP A 67 -15.20 -7.66 15.32
C ASP A 67 -14.26 -7.05 14.25
N GLU A 68 -14.00 -7.78 13.17
CA GLU A 68 -13.08 -7.32 12.11
C GLU A 68 -13.71 -6.23 11.21
N ALA A 69 -15.04 -6.22 11.08
CA ALA A 69 -15.75 -5.25 10.26
C ALA A 69 -15.77 -3.86 10.92
N ASP A 70 -15.84 -3.81 12.24
CA ASP A 70 -15.79 -2.59 13.05
C ASP A 70 -14.41 -1.91 13.02
N ARG A 71 -13.37 -2.69 12.68
CA ARG A 71 -11.98 -2.24 12.67
C ARG A 71 -11.56 -1.61 11.35
N ARG A 72 -12.24 -1.90 10.24
CA ARG A 72 -11.81 -1.41 8.92
C ARG A 72 -12.88 -0.56 8.26
N ARG A 73 -12.50 0.64 7.85
CA ARG A 73 -13.35 1.53 7.05
C ARG A 73 -12.65 1.93 5.76
N GLY A 74 -13.38 1.78 4.64
CA GLY A 74 -13.09 2.49 3.41
C GLY A 74 -13.75 3.85 3.48
N ILE A 75 -12.98 4.90 3.20
CA ILE A 75 -13.44 6.29 3.20
C ILE A 75 -13.23 6.81 1.79
N ASP A 76 -14.25 7.46 1.25
CA ASP A 76 -14.16 8.16 -0.03
C ASP A 76 -13.04 9.22 0.03
N ALA A 77 -12.02 9.11 -0.83
CA ALA A 77 -10.86 10.02 -0.77
C ALA A 77 -11.24 11.47 -1.05
N ASP A 78 -12.33 11.73 -1.77
CA ASP A 78 -12.78 13.09 -2.05
C ASP A 78 -13.41 13.75 -0.83
N GLN A 79 -13.86 12.97 0.16
CA GLN A 79 -14.42 13.46 1.43
C GLN A 79 -13.36 13.77 2.48
N VAL A 80 -12.17 13.17 2.37
CA VAL A 80 -11.06 13.33 3.32
C VAL A 80 -9.72 13.62 2.61
N PRO A 81 -9.62 14.69 1.80
CA PRO A 81 -8.40 14.94 1.02
C PRO A 81 -7.18 15.31 1.89
N THR A 82 -7.39 15.77 3.13
CA THR A 82 -6.31 16.15 4.06
C THR A 82 -6.33 15.34 5.36
N LEU A 83 -5.20 15.36 6.08
CA LEU A 83 -5.11 14.74 7.41
C LEU A 83 -6.09 15.37 8.40
N GLY A 84 -6.27 16.69 8.34
CA GLY A 84 -7.23 17.39 9.18
C GLY A 84 -8.65 16.86 8.97
N GLU A 85 -9.08 16.69 7.72
CA GLU A 85 -10.40 16.16 7.39
C GLU A 85 -10.53 14.68 7.74
N LEU A 86 -9.47 13.88 7.58
CA LEU A 86 -9.46 12.49 8.05
C LEU A 86 -9.68 12.40 9.57
N VAL A 87 -9.02 13.26 10.34
CA VAL A 87 -9.22 13.33 11.81
C VAL A 87 -10.64 13.80 12.14
N ALA A 88 -11.15 14.82 11.44
CA ALA A 88 -12.51 15.29 11.64
C ALA A 88 -13.55 14.21 11.30
N TRP A 89 -13.31 13.43 10.24
CA TRP A 89 -14.15 12.28 9.89
C TRP A 89 -14.14 11.23 11.00
N ILE A 90 -12.98 10.93 11.59
CA ILE A 90 -12.86 10.00 12.72
C ILE A 90 -13.71 10.45 13.90
N GLU A 91 -13.68 11.75 14.23
CA GLU A 91 -14.48 12.35 15.29
C GLU A 91 -15.99 12.26 15.00
N GLN A 92 -16.41 12.78 13.84
CA GLN A 92 -17.82 12.87 13.45
C GLN A 92 -18.50 11.50 13.36
N ASN A 93 -17.77 10.48 12.92
CA ASN A 93 -18.28 9.12 12.77
C ASN A 93 -18.14 8.29 14.05
N HIS A 94 -17.68 8.89 15.16
CA HIS A 94 -17.43 8.19 16.43
C HIS A 94 -16.60 6.92 16.22
N TYR A 95 -15.61 7.02 15.33
CA TYR A 95 -14.87 5.86 14.86
C TYR A 95 -13.91 5.30 15.92
N LEU A 96 -13.62 6.04 16.99
CA LEU A 96 -12.79 5.55 18.08
C LEU A 96 -13.63 5.37 19.34
N PRO A 97 -13.55 4.20 20.01
CA PRO A 97 -14.21 4.05 21.29
C PRO A 97 -13.51 4.91 22.35
N PRO A 98 -14.23 5.29 23.42
CA PRO A 98 -13.65 6.07 24.51
C PRO A 98 -12.48 5.34 25.18
N THR A 99 -11.43 6.08 25.49
CA THR A 99 -10.24 5.57 26.18
C THR A 99 -10.21 6.12 27.61
N PRO A 100 -10.41 5.28 28.65
CA PRO A 100 -10.28 5.71 30.04
C PRO A 100 -8.83 6.01 30.45
N GLY A 101 -7.86 5.62 29.62
CA GLY A 101 -6.45 5.96 29.76
C GLY A 101 -5.68 5.71 28.47
N GLY A 102 -4.53 6.37 28.31
CA GLY A 102 -3.74 6.30 27.09
C GLY A 102 -4.28 7.21 25.98
N HIS A 103 -3.91 6.89 24.74
CA HIS A 103 -4.33 7.62 23.55
C HIS A 103 -4.30 6.73 22.32
N TRP A 104 -5.11 7.07 21.32
CA TRP A 104 -5.02 6.50 19.99
C TRP A 104 -3.91 7.20 19.20
N VAL A 105 -3.21 6.43 18.36
CA VAL A 105 -2.13 6.95 17.52
C VAL A 105 -2.41 6.62 16.07
N LEU A 106 -2.71 7.66 15.30
CA LEU A 106 -2.90 7.58 13.85
C LEU A 106 -1.54 7.53 13.15
N ARG A 107 -1.40 6.63 12.20
CA ARG A 107 -0.17 6.37 11.46
C ARG A 107 -0.41 6.22 9.97
N ARG A 108 0.55 6.69 9.19
CA ARG A 108 0.69 6.40 7.76
C ARG A 108 1.99 5.67 7.54
N ARG A 109 1.94 4.46 6.97
CA ARG A 109 3.15 3.66 6.67
C ARG A 109 4.12 3.56 7.88
N GLY A 110 3.57 3.34 9.07
CA GLY A 110 4.31 3.23 10.33
C GLY A 110 4.73 4.56 10.99
N GLN A 111 4.64 5.69 10.30
CA GLN A 111 4.96 7.01 10.85
C GLN A 111 3.77 7.59 11.61
N LYS A 112 4.00 8.08 12.84
CA LYS A 112 2.97 8.74 13.65
C LYS A 112 2.57 10.07 13.01
N ALA A 113 1.28 10.27 12.78
CA ALA A 113 0.72 11.47 12.15
C ALA A 113 -0.14 12.28 13.10
N ALA A 114 -0.85 11.63 14.02
CA ALA A 114 -1.64 12.29 15.06
C ALA A 114 -1.74 11.44 16.32
N LEU A 115 -1.93 12.11 17.46
CA LEU A 115 -2.29 11.52 18.74
C LEU A 115 -3.71 11.97 19.08
N ILE A 116 -4.60 11.04 19.42
CA ILE A 116 -6.01 11.30 19.65
C ILE A 116 -6.38 10.77 21.04
N VAL A 117 -6.91 11.65 21.88
CA VAL A 117 -7.31 11.38 23.26
C VAL A 117 -8.83 11.48 23.31
N CYS A 118 -9.49 10.38 23.67
CA CYS A 118 -10.95 10.28 23.64
C CYS A 118 -11.53 9.84 25.00
N PRO A 119 -11.40 10.62 26.11
CA PRO A 119 -12.13 10.31 27.32
C PRO A 119 -13.64 10.45 27.07
N ALA A 120 -14.48 9.82 27.91
CA ALA A 120 -15.92 9.76 27.67
C ALA A 120 -16.53 11.15 27.38
N GLY A 121 -17.04 11.33 26.16
CA GLY A 121 -17.69 12.56 25.70
C GLY A 121 -16.77 13.67 25.18
N THR A 122 -15.45 13.46 25.12
CA THR A 122 -14.50 14.48 24.63
C THR A 122 -13.56 13.88 23.60
N PHE A 123 -13.33 14.59 22.50
CA PHE A 123 -12.36 14.23 21.47
C PHE A 123 -11.29 15.33 21.37
N THR A 124 -10.04 14.99 21.64
CA THR A 124 -8.92 15.93 21.55
C THR A 124 -7.84 15.34 20.67
N THR A 125 -7.39 16.09 19.66
CA THR A 125 -6.34 15.64 18.75
C THR A 125 -5.12 16.56 18.80
N ARG A 126 -3.94 15.96 18.77
CA ARG A 126 -2.66 16.61 18.52
C ARG A 126 -2.07 16.08 17.21
N LEU A 127 -2.00 16.94 16.20
CA LEU A 127 -1.34 16.62 14.93
C LEU A 127 0.19 16.67 15.11
N LEU A 128 0.88 15.68 14.55
CA LEU A 128 2.34 15.56 14.54
C LEU A 128 2.94 15.91 13.17
N VAL A 129 2.10 15.92 12.14
CA VAL A 129 2.41 16.41 10.80
C VAL A 129 1.40 17.51 10.43
N PRO A 130 1.66 18.33 9.39
CA PRO A 130 0.77 19.42 9.02
C PRO A 130 -0.66 18.94 8.73
N THR A 131 -1.66 19.75 9.12
CA THR A 131 -3.07 19.44 8.87
C THR A 131 -3.39 19.29 7.39
N GLU A 132 -2.74 20.11 6.54
CA GLU A 132 -2.88 20.09 5.08
C GLU A 132 -2.12 18.96 4.39
N GLN A 133 -1.54 18.03 5.16
CA GLN A 133 -0.87 16.86 4.59
C GLN A 133 -1.87 16.05 3.76
N ALA A 134 -1.62 15.97 2.46
CA ALA A 134 -2.49 15.25 1.54
C ALA A 134 -2.61 13.77 1.91
N VAL A 135 -3.85 13.32 1.95
CA VAL A 135 -4.27 11.93 2.05
C VAL A 135 -4.55 11.46 0.64
N ALA A 136 -3.70 10.58 0.12
CA ALA A 136 -3.83 10.13 -1.26
C ALA A 136 -4.93 9.06 -1.37
N PRO A 137 -5.66 9.01 -2.49
CA PRO A 137 -6.48 7.84 -2.84
C PRO A 137 -5.65 6.55 -2.77
N GLY A 138 -6.28 5.46 -2.32
CA GLY A 138 -5.62 4.17 -2.11
C GLY A 138 -4.62 4.16 -0.95
N SER A 139 -4.52 5.24 -0.17
CA SER A 139 -3.63 5.27 0.99
C SER A 139 -4.19 4.47 2.16
N HIS A 140 -3.29 3.78 2.86
CA HIS A 140 -3.62 3.01 4.04
C HIS A 140 -3.12 3.72 5.31
N TRP A 141 -4.04 3.92 6.24
CA TRP A 141 -3.86 4.51 7.55
C TRP A 141 -4.22 3.50 8.62
N SER A 142 -3.47 3.53 9.70
CA SER A 142 -3.71 2.66 10.86
C SER A 142 -3.83 3.51 12.12
N ILE A 143 -4.70 3.12 13.04
CA ILE A 143 -4.85 3.77 14.33
C ILE A 143 -4.82 2.73 15.44
N ALA A 144 -3.92 2.92 16.41
CA ALA A 144 -3.67 1.94 17.47
C ALA A 144 -3.78 2.57 18.85
N HIS A 145 -4.34 1.84 19.82
CA HIS A 145 -4.38 2.28 21.21
C HIS A 145 -3.01 2.09 21.87
N GLU A 146 -2.47 3.16 22.44
CA GLU A 146 -1.24 3.17 23.23
C GLU A 146 -1.57 3.55 24.69
N LYS A 147 -1.29 2.62 25.61
CA LYS A 147 -1.34 2.90 27.05
C LYS A 147 -0.15 3.79 27.43
N GLN A 148 -0.38 4.74 28.33
CA GLN A 148 0.68 5.51 28.98
C GLN A 148 1.45 4.66 29.97
#